data_AF-A0A7Y5V607-F1
#
_entry.id   AF-A0A7Y5V607-F1
#
_cell.length_a   1.000
_cell.length_b   1.000
_cell.length_c   1.000
_cell.angle_alpha   90.00
_cell.angle_beta   90.00
_cell.angle_gamma   90.00
#
_symmetry.space_group_name_H-M   'P 1'
#
loop_
_entity.id
_entity.type
_entity.pdbx_description
1 polymer ?
#
loop_
_entity_poly.entity_id
_entity_poly.type
_entity_poly.pdbx_seq_one_letter_code
_entity_poly.pdbx_strand_id
1 'polypeptide(L)'
;MRHAALLIAGLGCAAEPVPQAMGTVEYTQTDVAAMVPGRLVRIAVEEGAQVRAGDTIAVLAQTGLPQDLEQRRARVAACGA
;
A
#
# COMPACT_ATOMS: atom_id res chain seq x y z
N MET A 1 -49.92 -20.74 -54.99
CA MET A 1 -49.88 -19.78 -53.84
C MET A 1 -49.51 -20.48 -52.52
N ARG A 2 -48.44 -21.30 -52.48
CA ARG A 2 -48.05 -22.08 -51.27
C ARG A 2 -46.57 -21.89 -50.87
N HIS A 3 -45.85 -20.95 -51.47
CA HIS A 3 -44.38 -20.82 -51.30
C HIS A 3 -43.94 -19.48 -50.71
N ALA A 4 -44.87 -18.55 -50.48
CA ALA A 4 -44.56 -17.23 -49.92
C ALA A 4 -44.36 -17.22 -48.39
N ALA A 5 -44.72 -18.30 -47.69
CA ALA A 5 -44.71 -18.34 -46.23
C ALA A 5 -43.40 -18.88 -45.61
N LEU A 6 -42.44 -19.37 -46.42
CA LEU A 6 -41.26 -20.08 -45.91
C LEU A 6 -39.97 -19.24 -45.85
N LEU A 7 -40.04 -17.92 -46.03
CA LEU A 7 -38.86 -17.04 -46.12
C LEU A 7 -38.75 -15.97 -45.02
N ILE A 8 -39.56 -16.03 -43.96
CA ILE A 8 -39.55 -15.04 -42.86
C ILE A 8 -38.85 -15.57 -41.58
N ALA A 9 -38.30 -16.78 -41.59
CA ALA A 9 -37.70 -17.39 -40.39
C ALA A 9 -36.22 -17.05 -40.14
N GLY A 10 -35.61 -16.14 -40.92
CA GLY A 10 -34.14 -16.00 -40.97
C GLY A 10 -33.52 -14.72 -40.41
N LEU A 11 -34.29 -13.72 -39.96
CA LEU A 11 -33.74 -12.43 -39.49
C LEU A 11 -34.10 -12.16 -38.02
N GLY A 12 -33.53 -12.94 -37.12
CA GLY A 12 -33.49 -12.63 -35.70
C GLY A 12 -32.05 -12.33 -35.27
N CYS A 13 -31.58 -11.08 -35.40
CA CYS A 13 -30.37 -10.66 -34.70
C CYS A 13 -30.71 -10.45 -33.23
N ALA A 14 -30.48 -11.48 -32.41
CA ALA A 14 -30.46 -11.30 -30.97
C ALA A 14 -29.14 -10.62 -30.59
N ALA A 15 -29.19 -9.38 -30.11
CA ALA A 15 -28.02 -8.75 -29.51
C ALA A 15 -27.66 -9.54 -28.24
N GLU A 16 -26.50 -10.20 -28.25
CA GLU A 16 -26.07 -11.01 -27.13
C GLU A 16 -25.77 -10.11 -25.94
N PRO A 17 -26.34 -10.38 -24.76
CA PRO A 17 -26.07 -9.57 -23.59
C PRO A 17 -24.60 -9.77 -23.18
N VAL A 18 -23.75 -8.75 -23.38
CA VAL A 18 -23.16 -8.05 -22.22
C VAL A 18 -22.75 -8.91 -21.03
N PRO A 19 -21.86 -9.94 -21.11
CA PRO A 19 -21.57 -10.75 -19.93
C PRO A 19 -21.04 -9.87 -18.80
N GLN A 20 -21.79 -9.84 -17.70
CA GLN A 20 -21.42 -9.11 -16.49
C GLN A 20 -20.67 -10.06 -15.57
N ALA A 21 -19.47 -9.64 -15.14
CA ALA A 21 -18.70 -10.34 -14.14
C ALA A 21 -18.63 -9.50 -12.87
N MET A 22 -18.78 -10.16 -11.72
CA MET A 22 -18.50 -9.57 -10.43
C MET A 22 -17.20 -10.16 -9.91
N GLY A 23 -16.34 -9.30 -9.37
CA GLY A 23 -15.08 -9.69 -8.77
C GLY A 23 -14.67 -8.67 -7.72
N THR A 24 -13.70 -9.05 -6.90
CA THR A 24 -13.12 -8.18 -5.87
C THR A 24 -11.83 -7.56 -6.41
N VAL A 25 -11.59 -6.30 -6.05
CA VAL A 25 -10.29 -5.65 -6.31
C VAL A 25 -9.40 -5.88 -5.09
N GLU A 26 -8.27 -6.53 -5.32
CA GLU A 26 -7.24 -6.80 -4.30
C GLU A 26 -6.22 -5.64 -4.27
N TYR A 27 -5.70 -5.32 -3.08
CA TYR A 27 -4.61 -4.36 -2.91
C TYR A 27 -3.53 -4.95 -2.00
N THR A 28 -2.27 -4.60 -2.27
CA THR A 28 -1.18 -4.91 -1.34
C THR A 28 -1.21 -3.91 -0.19
N GLN A 29 -1.52 -4.38 1.01
CA GLN A 29 -1.51 -3.59 2.24
C GLN A 29 -0.30 -3.96 3.10
N THR A 30 0.30 -2.97 3.74
CA THR A 30 1.36 -3.19 4.74
C THR A 30 1.19 -2.18 5.86
N ASP A 31 1.03 -2.70 7.08
CA ASP A 31 0.97 -1.87 8.28
C ASP A 31 2.40 -1.66 8.81
N VAL A 32 2.76 -0.41 9.06
CA VAL A 32 4.10 -0.03 9.51
C VAL A 32 4.05 0.39 10.98
N ALA A 33 4.89 -0.23 11.80
CA ALA A 33 5.05 0.10 13.21
C ALA A 33 6.52 0.37 13.56
N ALA A 34 6.75 1.18 14.59
CA ALA A 34 8.10 1.41 15.11
C ALA A 34 8.66 0.11 15.71
N MET A 35 9.87 -0.27 15.29
CA MET A 35 10.53 -1.48 15.80
C MET A 35 11.01 -1.33 17.25
N VAL A 36 11.17 -0.10 17.74
CA VAL A 36 11.69 0.22 19.06
C VAL A 36 10.76 1.25 19.71
N PRO A 37 10.43 1.13 21.01
CA PRO A 37 9.57 2.09 21.70
C PRO A 37 10.21 3.47 21.77
N GLY A 38 9.39 4.50 21.55
CA GLY A 38 9.77 5.91 21.68
C GLY A 38 8.53 6.81 21.78
N ARG A 39 8.73 8.05 22.21
CA ARG A 39 7.70 9.09 22.25
C ARG A 39 7.59 9.74 20.89
N LEU A 40 6.39 9.80 20.31
CA LEU A 40 6.15 10.51 19.06
C LEU A 40 6.51 11.99 19.23
N VAL A 41 7.36 12.50 18.34
CA VAL A 41 7.77 13.91 18.26
C VAL A 41 6.94 14.63 17.21
N ARG A 42 6.86 14.04 16.01
CA ARG A 42 6.03 14.53 14.91
C ARG A 42 5.71 13.43 13.92
N ILE A 43 4.60 13.62 13.22
CA ILE A 43 4.30 12.93 11.97
C ILE A 43 4.88 13.80 10.84
N ALA A 44 5.53 13.18 9.87
CA ALA A 44 6.26 13.87 8.81
C ALA A 44 5.54 13.86 7.45
N VAL A 45 4.37 13.21 7.38
CA VAL A 45 3.53 13.09 6.18
C VAL A 45 2.09 13.42 6.51
N GLU A 46 1.32 13.78 5.49
CA GLU A 46 -0.13 13.95 5.59
C GLU A 46 -0.85 12.65 5.21
N GLU A 47 -2.10 12.52 5.67
CA GLU A 47 -2.94 11.38 5.31
C GLU A 47 -3.22 11.37 3.79
N GLY A 48 -3.13 10.19 3.18
CA GLY A 48 -3.30 10.01 1.73
C GLY A 48 -2.07 10.42 0.90
N ALA A 49 -0.98 10.87 1.52
CA ALA A 49 0.25 11.18 0.80
C ALA A 49 0.88 9.92 0.18
N GLN A 50 1.42 10.06 -1.03
CA GLN A 50 2.25 9.02 -1.64
C GLN A 50 3.64 9.01 -1.00
N VAL A 51 4.08 7.84 -0.57
CA VAL A 51 5.39 7.62 0.07
C VAL A 51 6.16 6.52 -0.64
N ARG A 52 7.48 6.53 -0.49
CA ARG A 52 8.41 5.53 -1.01
C ARG A 52 9.15 4.85 0.13
N ALA A 53 9.73 3.69 -0.18
CA ALA A 53 10.63 3.00 0.76
C ALA A 53 11.80 3.92 1.14
N GLY A 54 12.04 4.05 2.45
CA GLY A 54 13.06 4.93 3.01
C GLY A 54 12.54 6.32 3.43
N ASP A 55 11.31 6.69 3.06
CA ASP A 55 10.73 7.95 3.51
C ASP A 55 10.46 7.92 5.02
N THR A 56 10.68 9.06 5.67
CA THR A 56 10.39 9.21 7.10
C THR A 56 8.92 9.57 7.29
N ILE A 57 8.15 8.67 7.92
CA ILE A 57 6.72 8.86 8.18
C ILE A 57 6.48 9.50 9.55
N ALA A 58 7.31 9.17 10.54
CA ALA A 58 7.22 9.71 11.88
C ALA A 58 8.61 9.80 12.52
N VAL A 59 8.78 10.76 13.44
CA VAL A 59 9.99 10.89 14.25
C VAL A 59 9.63 10.56 15.69
N LEU A 60 10.38 9.62 16.29
CA LEU A 60 10.22 9.19 17.67
C LEU A 60 11.48 9.55 18.47
N ALA A 61 11.29 10.00 19.70
CA ALA A 61 12.36 10.29 20.65
C ALA A 61 12.43 9.21 21.74
N GLN A 62 13.64 8.80 22.08
CA GLN A 62 13.91 7.86 23.17
C GLN A 62 14.68 8.56 24.27
N THR A 63 14.09 8.63 25.47
CA THR A 63 14.73 9.23 26.64
C THR A 63 15.93 8.37 27.07
N GLY A 64 17.15 8.76 26.71
CA GLY A 64 18.38 8.05 27.05
C GLY A 64 19.23 7.60 25.87
N LEU A 65 18.66 7.58 24.65
CA LEU A 65 19.42 7.16 23.45
C LEU A 65 20.68 8.02 23.22
N PRO A 66 20.66 9.36 23.36
CA PRO A 66 21.86 10.17 23.21
C PRO A 66 22.97 9.78 24.21
N GLN A 67 22.61 9.53 25.47
CA GLN A 67 23.56 9.16 26.51
C GLN A 67 24.18 7.77 26.27
N ASP A 68 23.36 6.79 25.89
CA ASP A 68 23.83 5.43 25.58
C ASP A 68 24.77 5.43 24.35
N LEU A 69 24.42 6.21 23.31
CA LEU A 69 25.28 6.39 22.15
C LEU A 69 26.62 7.03 22.51
N GLU A 70 26.62 8.06 23.36
CA GLU A 70 27.84 8.73 23.79
C GLU A 70 28.74 7.80 24.60
N GLN A 71 28.17 7.06 25.55
CA GLN A 71 28.91 6.06 26.33
C GLN A 71 29.54 4.98 25.45
N ARG A 72 28.80 4.48 24.45
CA ARG A 72 29.31 3.47 23.50
C ARG A 72 30.42 4.03 22.62
N ARG A 73 30.28 5.26 22.12
CA ARG A 73 31.31 5.92 21.30
C ARG A 73 32.59 6.14 22.09
N ALA A 74 32.50 6.64 23.33
CA ALA A 74 33.64 6.77 24.23
C ALA A 74 34.36 5.44 24.47
N ARG A 75 33.60 4.35 24.65
CA ARG A 75 34.16 3.00 24.82
C ARG A 75 34.93 2.52 23.59
N VAL A 76 34.40 2.76 22.38
CA VAL A 76 35.09 2.43 21.13
C VAL A 76 36.36 3.25 20.97
N ALA A 77 36.31 4.56 21.25
CA ALA A 77 37.46 5.45 21.15
C ALA A 77 38.59 5.05 22.11
N ALA A 78 38.27 4.65 23.35
CA ALA A 78 39.25 4.22 24.34
C ALA A 78 39.99 2.91 24.00
N CYS A 79 39.41 2.04 23.17
CA CYS A 79 40.07 0.81 22.72
C CYS A 79 40.91 1.01 21.44
N GLY A 80 40.73 2.12 20.73
CA GLY A 80 41.47 2.45 19.50
C GLY A 80 42.67 3.39 19.72
N ALA A 81 42.90 3.82 20.96
CA ALA A 81 44.06 4.59 21.41
C ALA A 81 45.07 3.68 22.11
#